data_AF-A0A672P9U7-F1
#
_entry.id   AF-A0A672P9U7-F1
#
_cell.length_a   1.000
_cell.length_b   1.000
_cell.length_c   1.000
_cell.angle_alpha   90.00
_cell.angle_beta   90.00
_cell.angle_gamma   90.00
#
_symmetry.space_group_name_H-M   'P 1'
#
loop_
_entity.id
_entity.type
_entity.pdbx_description
1 polymer ?
#
loop_
_entity_poly.entity_id
_entity_poly.type
_entity_poly.pdbx_seq_one_letter_code
_entity_poly.pdbx_strand_id
1 'polypeptide(L)'
;SVLKTIVLLNIFVEMRPKTQCEQHRDSLQSGNGGVRPIGAFIPQCDEEGQYRPQQCHGSTGHCWCVDSRGQERAGTRTPPGAPTINCDEPGKK
;
A
#
# COMPACT_ATOMS: atom_id res chain seq x y z
N SER A 1 41.12 -4.49 11.91
CA SER A 1 40.08 -5.50 12.16
C SER A 1 39.20 -5.64 10.95
N VAL A 2 39.31 -6.77 10.24
CA VAL A 2 38.53 -7.10 9.03
C VAL A 2 37.00 -7.05 9.30
N LEU A 3 36.61 -7.20 10.57
CA LEU A 3 35.23 -7.08 11.06
C LEU A 3 34.61 -5.67 10.92
N LYS A 4 35.41 -4.59 10.90
CA LYS A 4 34.88 -3.21 10.70
C LYS A 4 34.40 -2.97 9.27
N THR A 5 35.01 -3.63 8.28
CA THR A 5 34.61 -3.51 6.86
C THR A 5 33.34 -4.31 6.54
N ILE A 6 33.14 -5.46 7.21
CA ILE A 6 31.91 -6.26 7.07
C ILE A 6 30.69 -5.54 7.68
N VAL A 7 30.84 -4.83 8.80
CA VAL A 7 29.73 -4.04 9.38
C VAL A 7 29.36 -2.86 8.48
N LEU A 8 30.33 -2.20 7.84
CA LEU A 8 30.06 -1.10 6.90
C LEU A 8 29.38 -1.57 5.60
N LEU A 9 29.70 -2.77 5.12
CA LEU A 9 29.00 -3.39 3.99
C LEU A 9 27.58 -3.89 4.36
N ASN A 10 27.31 -4.17 5.64
CA ASN A 10 25.96 -4.49 6.14
C ASN A 10 25.09 -3.26 6.45
N ILE A 11 25.65 -2.04 6.52
CA ILE A 11 24.88 -0.79 6.74
C ILE A 11 24.29 -0.27 5.41
N PHE A 12 24.84 -0.70 4.26
CA PHE A 12 24.32 -0.37 2.92
C PHE A 12 23.33 -1.40 2.36
N VAL A 13 22.97 -2.41 3.16
CA VAL A 13 21.84 -3.31 2.86
C VAL A 13 20.58 -2.60 3.37
N GLU A 14 19.66 -2.23 2.48
CA GLU A 14 18.30 -1.73 2.79
C GLU A 14 18.09 -0.29 3.27
N MET A 15 18.57 0.72 2.54
CA MET A 15 18.04 2.10 2.65
C MET A 15 17.19 2.49 1.44
N ARG A 16 16.34 1.58 0.93
CA ARG A 16 15.29 2.02 0.00
C ARG A 16 14.35 2.92 0.83
N PRO A 17 14.27 4.23 0.54
CA PRO A 17 13.35 5.09 1.27
C PRO A 17 11.93 4.54 1.07
N LYS A 18 11.22 4.26 2.17
CA LYS A 18 9.84 3.79 2.10
C LYS A 18 9.03 4.78 1.28
N THR A 19 8.32 4.27 0.30
CA THR A 19 7.39 5.04 -0.53
C THR A 19 6.17 5.51 0.28
N GLN A 20 5.36 6.39 -0.31
CA GLN A 20 4.14 6.88 0.32
C GLN A 20 3.18 5.74 0.70
N CYS A 21 3.04 4.71 -0.13
CA CYS A 21 2.16 3.58 0.16
C CYS A 21 2.72 2.72 1.30
N GLU A 22 4.02 2.43 1.28
CA GLU A 22 4.67 1.62 2.30
C GLU A 22 4.63 2.31 3.67
N GLN A 23 4.93 3.61 3.72
CA GLN A 23 4.82 4.40 4.96
C GLN A 23 3.40 4.40 5.51
N HIS A 24 2.39 4.53 4.65
CA HIS A 24 0.98 4.49 5.05
C HIS A 24 0.58 3.09 5.55
N ARG A 25 1.05 2.02 4.92
CA ARG A 25 0.83 0.64 5.40
C ARG A 25 1.47 0.43 6.78
N ASP A 26 2.71 0.85 6.96
CA ASP A 26 3.47 0.68 8.21
C ASP A 26 2.89 1.49 9.37
N SER A 27 2.39 2.71 9.11
CA SER A 27 1.79 3.55 10.15
C SER A 27 0.52 2.92 10.73
N LEU A 28 -0.24 2.19 9.90
CA LEU A 28 -1.43 1.46 10.32
C LEU A 28 -1.12 0.13 11.01
N GLN A 29 0.04 -0.47 10.74
CA GLN A 29 0.49 -1.72 11.36
C GLN A 29 1.24 -1.50 12.67
N SER A 30 1.83 -0.32 12.86
CA SER A 30 2.63 0.05 14.04
C SER A 30 1.77 0.50 15.23
N GLY A 31 0.46 0.25 15.22
CA GLY A 31 -0.42 0.45 16.36
C GLY A 31 0.04 -0.40 17.54
N ASN A 32 0.42 0.27 18.64
CA ASN A 32 0.89 -0.25 19.91
C ASN A 32 0.26 -1.62 20.30
N GLY A 33 0.99 -2.72 20.10
CA GLY A 33 0.60 -4.07 20.54
C GLY A 33 0.61 -5.18 19.50
N GLY A 34 1.02 -4.93 18.24
CA GLY A 34 1.11 -5.98 17.21
C GLY A 34 -0.25 -6.53 16.75
N VAL A 35 -1.35 -5.91 17.19
CA VAL A 35 -2.70 -6.23 16.77
C VAL A 35 -2.99 -5.46 15.50
N ARG A 36 -3.02 -6.16 14.37
CA ARG A 36 -3.51 -5.61 13.10
C ARG A 36 -4.90 -5.01 13.36
N PRO A 37 -5.15 -3.72 13.04
CA PRO A 37 -6.45 -3.13 13.29
C PRO A 37 -7.51 -3.91 12.51
N ILE A 38 -8.30 -4.70 13.26
CA ILE A 38 -9.33 -5.56 12.71
C ILE A 38 -10.36 -4.65 12.06
N GLY A 39 -10.54 -4.79 10.75
CA GLY A 39 -11.49 -3.97 10.00
C GLY A 39 -10.92 -2.68 9.42
N ALA A 40 -9.67 -2.28 9.73
CA ALA A 40 -9.08 -1.11 9.08
C ALA A 40 -8.72 -1.38 7.62
N PHE A 41 -8.81 -0.33 6.80
CA PHE A 41 -8.30 -0.35 5.45
C PHE A 41 -6.77 -0.24 5.49
N ILE A 42 -6.08 -1.24 4.95
CA ILE A 42 -4.63 -1.22 4.78
C ILE A 42 -4.36 -1.05 3.27
N PRO A 43 -3.60 -0.03 2.85
CA PRO A 43 -3.33 0.18 1.44
C PRO A 43 -2.49 -0.97 0.86
N GLN A 44 -2.72 -1.27 -0.43
CA GLN A 44 -2.00 -2.28 -1.17
C GLN A 44 -0.95 -1.59 -2.03
N CYS A 45 0.29 -2.02 -1.87
CA CYS A 45 1.40 -1.48 -2.64
C CYS A 45 1.87 -2.52 -3.65
N ASP A 46 2.43 -2.08 -4.78
CA ASP A 46 3.12 -2.96 -5.72
C ASP A 46 4.57 -3.25 -5.28
N GLU A 47 5.30 -3.97 -6.12
CA GLU A 47 6.71 -4.33 -5.90
C GLU A 47 7.63 -3.11 -5.90
N GLU A 48 7.17 -2.01 -6.51
CA GLU A 48 7.83 -0.71 -6.53
C GLU A 48 7.40 0.19 -5.36
N GLY A 49 6.55 -0.32 -4.45
CA GLY A 49 6.01 0.44 -3.34
C GLY A 49 5.00 1.53 -3.77
N GLN A 50 4.60 1.60 -5.03
CA GLN A 50 3.54 2.51 -5.44
C GLN A 50 2.17 1.95 -5.03
N TYR A 51 1.18 2.84 -4.92
CA TYR A 51 -0.20 2.40 -4.69
C TYR A 51 -0.68 1.57 -5.88
N ARG A 52 -1.26 0.39 -5.59
CA ARG A 52 -1.92 -0.38 -6.64
C ARG A 52 -3.09 0.45 -7.18
N PRO A 53 -3.28 0.54 -8.51
CA PRO A 53 -4.38 1.31 -9.11
C PRO A 53 -5.76 0.90 -8.57
N GLN A 54 -5.92 -0.37 -8.20
CA GLN A 54 -7.09 -0.90 -7.50
C GLN A 54 -6.76 -1.17 -6.04
N GLN A 55 -7.56 -0.58 -5.14
CA GLN A 55 -7.49 -0.75 -3.71
C GLN A 55 -8.73 -1.47 -3.21
N CYS A 56 -8.56 -2.44 -2.32
CA CYS A 56 -9.68 -3.22 -1.78
C CYS A 56 -9.65 -3.23 -0.25
N HIS A 57 -10.79 -2.96 0.35
CA HIS A 57 -11.00 -3.05 1.79
C HIS A 57 -11.44 -4.46 2.16
N GLY A 58 -10.49 -5.29 2.59
CA GLY A 58 -10.76 -6.70 2.89
C GLY A 58 -11.86 -6.95 3.94
N SER A 59 -12.15 -5.99 4.82
CA SER A 59 -13.20 -6.15 5.84
C SER A 59 -14.62 -5.90 5.33
N THR A 60 -14.79 -5.00 4.36
CA THR A 60 -16.10 -4.65 3.80
C THR A 60 -16.31 -5.26 2.41
N GLY A 61 -15.23 -5.77 1.80
CA GLY A 61 -15.20 -6.30 0.45
C GLY A 61 -15.39 -5.23 -0.64
N HIS A 62 -15.33 -3.95 -0.30
CA HIS A 62 -15.40 -2.87 -1.28
C HIS A 62 -14.06 -2.67 -1.96
N CYS A 63 -14.07 -2.40 -3.26
CA CYS A 63 -12.88 -2.04 -4.02
C CYS A 63 -13.09 -0.68 -4.70
N TRP A 64 -12.02 0.04 -4.98
CA TRP A 64 -12.06 1.31 -5.70
C TRP A 64 -10.75 1.55 -6.43
N CYS A 65 -10.75 2.49 -7.36
CA CYS A 65 -9.53 2.90 -8.03
C CYS A 65 -8.89 4.09 -7.32
N VAL A 66 -7.57 4.13 -7.27
CA VAL A 66 -6.79 5.24 -6.70
C VAL A 66 -5.85 5.88 -7.70
N ASP A 67 -5.43 7.12 -7.43
CA ASP A 67 -4.33 7.78 -8.12
C ASP A 67 -2.96 7.35 -7.57
N SER A 68 -1.86 7.87 -8.14
CA SER A 68 -0.48 7.60 -7.69
C SER A 68 -0.20 8.05 -6.25
N ARG A 69 -1.07 8.88 -5.66
CA ARG A 69 -1.00 9.31 -4.26
C ARG A 69 -1.86 8.45 -3.33
N GLY A 70 -2.56 7.46 -3.87
CA GLY A 70 -3.46 6.58 -3.11
C GLY A 70 -4.84 7.19 -2.85
N GLN A 71 -5.21 8.27 -3.55
CA GLN A 71 -6.53 8.89 -3.38
C GLN A 71 -7.58 8.22 -4.25
N GLU A 72 -8.73 7.90 -3.65
CA GLU A 72 -9.88 7.32 -4.34
C GLU A 72 -10.36 8.23 -5.48
N ARG A 73 -10.57 7.63 -6.66
CA ARG A 73 -11.24 8.27 -7.79
C ARG A 73 -12.75 8.19 -7.57
N ALA A 74 -13.42 9.34 -7.55
CA ALA A 74 -14.86 9.40 -7.35
C ALA A 74 -15.63 8.52 -8.36
N GLY A 75 -16.62 7.78 -7.89
CA GLY A 75 -17.45 6.90 -8.74
C GLY A 75 -16.82 5.56 -9.11
N THR A 76 -15.61 5.25 -8.62
CA THR A 76 -14.95 3.96 -8.89
C THR A 76 -15.15 2.92 -7.79
N ARG A 77 -15.79 3.30 -6.67
CA ARG A 77 -16.02 2.40 -5.54
C ARG A 77 -17.13 1.40 -5.85
N THR A 78 -16.78 0.12 -5.82
CA THR A 78 -17.64 -1.02 -6.09
C THR A 78 -17.92 -1.83 -4.82
N PRO A 79 -19.14 -2.34 -4.64
CA PRO A 79 -19.47 -3.23 -3.52
C PRO A 79 -18.89 -4.65 -3.73
N PRO A 80 -18.83 -5.48 -2.67
CA PRO A 80 -18.43 -6.88 -2.80
C PRO A 80 -19.32 -7.62 -3.81
N GLY A 81 -18.68 -8.37 -4.73
CA GLY A 81 -19.37 -9.13 -5.77
C GLY A 81 -19.76 -8.33 -7.02
N ALA A 82 -19.43 -7.04 -7.07
CA ALA A 82 -19.54 -6.25 -8.30
C ALA A 82 -18.50 -6.68 -9.36
N PRO A 83 -18.75 -6.39 -10.64
CA PRO A 83 -17.76 -6.61 -11.69
C PRO A 83 -16.47 -5.83 -11.43
N THR A 84 -15.34 -6.41 -11.84
CA THR A 84 -14.02 -5.79 -11.74
C THR A 84 -13.97 -4.50 -12.56
N ILE A 85 -13.65 -3.38 -11.91
CA ILE A 85 -13.43 -2.10 -12.59
C ILE A 85 -11.99 -2.01 -13.12
N ASN A 86 -11.84 -1.55 -14.36
CA ASN A 86 -10.53 -1.28 -14.94
C ASN A 86 -9.98 0.05 -14.36
N CYS A 87 -8.90 -0.03 -13.58
CA CYS A 87 -8.29 1.13 -12.95
C CYS A 87 -7.17 1.77 -13.79
N ASP A 88 -6.74 1.13 -14.88
CA ASP A 88 -5.75 1.63 -15.83
C ASP A 88 -6.35 2.68 -16.77
N GLU A 89 -7.66 2.62 -16.99
CA GLU A 89 -8.35 3.66 -17.75
C GLU A 89 -8.62 4.88 -16.86
N PRO A 90 -8.15 6.08 -17.23
CA PRO A 90 -8.56 7.31 -16.57
C PRO A 90 -10.07 7.46 -16.78
N GLY A 91 -10.82 7.53 -15.69
CA GLY A 91 -12.29 7.52 -15.71
C GLY A 91 -12.83 8.45 -16.80
N LYS A 92 -13.52 7.86 -17.78
CA LYS A 92 -14.27 8.62 -18.78
C LYS A 92 -15.32 9.42 -18.02
N LYS A 93 -15.20 10.75 -18.11
CA LYS A 93 -16.17 11.73 -17.62
C LYS A 93 -17.54 11.49 -18.23
#